data_AF-A0A956XXM4-F1
#
_entry.id   AF-A0A956XXM4-F1
#
_cell.length_a   1.000
_cell.length_b   1.000
_cell.length_c   1.000
_cell.angle_alpha   90.00
_cell.angle_beta   90.00
_cell.angle_gamma   90.00
#
_symmetry.space_group_name_H-M   'P 1'
#
loop_
_entity.id
_entity.type
_entity.pdbx_description
1 polymer ?
#
loop_
_entity_poly.entity_id
_entity_poly.type
_entity_poly.pdbx_seq_one_letter_code
_entity_poly.pdbx_strand_id
1 'polypeptide(L)'
;EAYPLTYGYLLKFKPTLLKRAAYKRYFRDDAPFYTMFDVATYSFAPYKVVWQGIGAQSVQAAVCSPYHGLPVMTNQAMHPFVGLEDADEAHYLTACLNSLPFEYALLAHSQAGSQSFAQAGMLNRLHVPAYNKVAALHRDLAAFSYAAHEGDIGSGLDDLAAHLWSITPTELEAMRQSIQIWRK
;
A
#
# COMPACT_ATOMS: atom_id res chain seq x y z
N GLU A 1 -17.12 1.75 -30.52
CA GLU A 1 -17.14 0.98 -29.26
C GLU A 1 -15.76 0.36 -29.06
N ALA A 2 -15.07 0.63 -27.94
CA ALA A 2 -13.63 0.35 -27.82
C ALA A 2 -13.28 -1.13 -27.58
N TYR A 3 -14.23 -1.96 -27.14
CA TYR A 3 -13.96 -3.37 -26.78
C TYR A 3 -15.17 -4.30 -27.09
N PRO A 4 -15.48 -4.55 -28.38
CA PRO A 4 -16.70 -5.28 -28.78
C PRO A 4 -16.73 -6.76 -28.34
N LEU A 5 -15.56 -7.35 -28.03
CA LEU A 5 -15.46 -8.77 -27.66
C LEU A 5 -15.61 -9.02 -26.14
N THR A 6 -15.60 -7.98 -25.30
CA THR A 6 -15.57 -8.12 -23.84
C THR A 6 -16.79 -8.86 -23.30
N TYR A 7 -17.99 -8.52 -23.77
CA TYR A 7 -19.21 -9.18 -23.31
C TYR A 7 -19.20 -10.68 -23.66
N GLY A 8 -18.81 -11.02 -24.90
CA GLY A 8 -18.69 -12.40 -25.35
C GLY A 8 -17.64 -13.20 -24.56
N TYR A 9 -16.53 -12.58 -24.19
CA TYR A 9 -15.53 -13.19 -23.30
C TYR A 9 -16.11 -13.47 -21.91
N LEU A 10 -16.71 -12.47 -21.26
CA LEU A 10 -17.29 -12.61 -19.91
C LEU A 10 -18.42 -13.66 -19.87
N LEU A 11 -19.21 -13.75 -20.94
CA LEU A 11 -20.32 -14.70 -21.04
C LEU A 11 -19.86 -16.16 -20.89
N LYS A 12 -18.65 -16.50 -21.38
CA LYS A 12 -18.04 -17.84 -21.21
C LYS A 12 -17.87 -18.22 -19.74
N PHE A 13 -17.70 -17.23 -18.86
CA PHE A 13 -17.50 -17.41 -17.42
C PHE A 13 -18.74 -17.15 -16.58
N LYS A 14 -19.89 -16.82 -17.20
CA LYS A 14 -21.14 -16.50 -16.48
C LYS A 14 -21.50 -17.52 -15.39
N PRO A 15 -21.46 -18.85 -15.62
CA PRO A 15 -21.76 -19.84 -14.58
C PRO A 15 -20.79 -19.77 -13.38
N THR A 16 -19.53 -19.44 -13.62
CA THR A 16 -18.50 -19.29 -12.58
C THR A 16 -18.68 -17.98 -11.81
N LEU A 17 -18.93 -16.88 -12.53
CA LEU A 17 -19.06 -15.54 -11.94
C LEU A 17 -20.27 -15.43 -11.01
N LEU A 18 -21.40 -16.06 -11.36
CA LEU A 18 -22.61 -16.13 -10.53
C LEU A 18 -22.42 -16.99 -9.26
N LYS A 19 -21.44 -17.90 -9.25
CA LYS A 19 -21.17 -18.79 -8.10
C LYS A 19 -20.31 -18.13 -7.02
N ARG A 20 -19.62 -17.03 -7.31
CA ARG A 20 -18.71 -16.35 -6.36
C ARG A 20 -19.45 -15.93 -5.09
N ALA A 21 -18.83 -16.17 -3.94
CA ALA A 21 -19.41 -15.84 -2.64
C ALA A 21 -19.74 -14.34 -2.52
N ALA A 22 -18.83 -13.46 -2.97
CA ALA A 22 -19.06 -12.02 -2.97
C ALA A 22 -20.27 -11.62 -3.85
N TYR A 23 -20.45 -12.26 -5.00
CA TYR A 23 -21.60 -12.00 -5.87
C TYR A 23 -22.92 -12.28 -5.12
N LYS A 24 -23.04 -13.49 -4.57
CA LYS A 24 -24.23 -13.94 -3.84
C LYS A 24 -24.51 -13.15 -2.55
N ARG A 25 -23.47 -12.62 -1.92
CA ARG A 25 -23.58 -11.92 -0.63
C ARG A 25 -23.97 -10.46 -0.79
N TYR A 26 -23.43 -9.77 -1.80
CA TYR A 26 -23.51 -8.32 -1.91
C TYR A 26 -24.36 -7.80 -3.07
N PHE A 27 -24.69 -8.64 -4.05
CA PHE A 27 -25.47 -8.22 -5.22
C PHE A 27 -26.79 -8.98 -5.31
N ARG A 28 -27.77 -8.31 -5.93
CA ARG A 28 -29.12 -8.82 -6.16
C ARG A 28 -29.25 -9.30 -7.60
N ASP A 29 -30.39 -9.92 -7.92
CA ASP A 29 -30.65 -10.52 -9.23
C ASP A 29 -30.70 -9.51 -10.39
N ASP A 30 -30.78 -8.21 -10.11
CA ASP A 30 -30.74 -7.11 -11.08
C ASP A 30 -29.31 -6.66 -11.45
N ALA A 31 -28.31 -7.07 -10.69
CA ALA A 31 -26.92 -6.73 -10.99
C ALA A 31 -26.42 -7.53 -12.22
N PRO A 32 -25.61 -6.91 -13.10
CA PRO A 32 -24.93 -7.66 -14.14
C PRO A 32 -24.08 -8.80 -13.56
N PHE A 33 -24.15 -10.00 -14.15
CA PHE A 33 -23.43 -11.19 -13.66
C PHE A 33 -21.91 -11.01 -13.53
N TYR A 34 -21.34 -10.03 -14.23
CA TYR A 34 -19.93 -9.68 -14.22
C TYR A 34 -19.56 -8.57 -13.22
N THR A 35 -20.49 -8.16 -12.35
CA THR A 35 -20.23 -7.12 -11.33
C THR A 35 -19.17 -7.60 -10.33
N MET A 36 -18.27 -6.71 -9.93
CA MET A 36 -17.18 -6.98 -8.99
C MET A 36 -17.41 -6.27 -7.67
N PHE A 37 -17.14 -6.96 -6.56
CA PHE A 37 -17.08 -6.36 -5.22
C PHE A 37 -15.69 -5.74 -4.99
N ASP A 38 -15.60 -4.70 -4.17
CA ASP A 38 -14.34 -4.00 -3.84
C ASP A 38 -13.51 -3.59 -5.07
N VAL A 39 -14.19 -3.04 -6.08
CA VAL A 39 -13.58 -2.36 -7.21
C VAL A 39 -14.19 -0.97 -7.32
N ALA A 40 -13.35 0.06 -7.22
CA ALA A 40 -13.75 1.46 -7.31
C ALA A 40 -12.63 2.31 -7.92
N THR A 41 -12.72 3.64 -7.82
CA THR A 41 -11.73 4.58 -8.37
C THR A 41 -10.30 4.26 -7.94
N TYR A 42 -10.07 3.90 -6.67
CA TYR A 42 -8.74 3.52 -6.17
C TYR A 42 -8.12 2.34 -6.93
N SER A 43 -8.93 1.43 -7.49
CA SER A 43 -8.44 0.28 -8.25
C SER A 43 -7.81 0.71 -9.57
N PHE A 44 -8.35 1.78 -10.15
CA PHE A 44 -7.91 2.35 -11.42
C PHE A 44 -6.94 3.53 -11.27
N ALA A 45 -6.60 3.91 -10.03
CA ALA A 45 -5.57 4.91 -9.78
C ALA A 45 -4.24 4.50 -10.42
N PRO A 46 -3.53 5.44 -11.08
CA PRO A 46 -2.35 5.16 -11.88
C PRO A 46 -1.19 4.60 -11.06
N TYR A 47 -0.99 5.13 -9.85
CA TYR A 47 0.05 4.69 -8.94
C TYR A 47 -0.55 3.85 -7.82
N LYS A 48 0.18 2.82 -7.39
CA LYS A 48 -0.20 2.01 -6.23
C LYS A 48 0.98 1.85 -5.30
N VAL A 49 0.80 2.15 -4.03
CA VAL A 49 1.75 1.73 -3.00
C VAL A 49 1.31 0.36 -2.51
N VAL A 50 2.12 -0.66 -2.78
CA VAL A 50 1.83 -2.06 -2.48
C VAL A 50 2.77 -2.57 -1.41
N TRP A 51 2.34 -3.52 -0.58
CA TRP A 51 3.24 -4.21 0.36
C TRP A 51 2.86 -5.68 0.51
N GLN A 52 3.75 -6.50 1.05
CA GLN A 52 3.46 -7.89 1.37
C GLN A 52 2.52 -7.97 2.58
N GLY A 53 1.29 -8.46 2.36
CA GLY A 53 0.27 -8.53 3.39
C GLY A 53 0.47 -9.68 4.38
N ILE A 54 1.12 -10.78 3.99
CA ILE A 54 1.30 -11.97 4.83
C ILE A 54 2.71 -12.54 4.66
N GLY A 55 3.35 -12.91 5.76
CA GLY A 55 4.62 -13.67 5.77
C GLY A 55 5.89 -12.82 5.72
N ALA A 56 5.75 -11.49 5.75
CA ALA A 56 6.87 -10.60 6.01
C ALA A 56 6.98 -10.29 7.51
N GLN A 57 8.19 -10.08 8.00
CA GLN A 57 8.45 -9.67 9.39
C GLN A 57 8.37 -8.14 9.57
N SER A 58 8.51 -7.39 8.49
CA SER A 58 8.39 -5.94 8.42
C SER A 58 7.57 -5.55 7.20
N VAL A 59 7.08 -4.31 7.19
CA VAL A 59 6.45 -3.76 5.97
C VAL A 59 7.54 -3.58 4.91
N GLN A 60 7.23 -4.07 3.71
CA GLN A 60 8.05 -3.90 2.52
C GLN A 60 7.17 -3.25 1.47
N ALA A 61 7.13 -1.91 1.50
CA ALA A 61 6.29 -1.14 0.59
C ALA A 61 7.04 -0.77 -0.69
N ALA A 62 6.36 -0.79 -1.83
CA ALA A 62 6.91 -0.42 -3.13
C ALA A 62 5.88 0.35 -3.96
N VAL A 63 6.36 1.22 -4.85
CA VAL A 63 5.51 1.92 -5.82
C VAL A 63 5.37 1.06 -7.07
N CYS A 64 4.13 0.77 -7.44
CA CYS A 64 3.77 0.24 -8.76
C CYS A 64 3.28 1.40 -9.63
N SER A 65 4.12 1.79 -10.59
CA SER A 65 3.80 2.78 -11.61
C SER A 65 2.99 2.18 -12.77
N PRO A 66 2.32 3.02 -13.58
CA PRO A 66 1.65 2.55 -14.80
C PRO A 66 2.59 1.79 -15.73
N TYR A 67 2.08 0.72 -16.35
CA TYR A 67 2.80 -0.06 -17.36
C TYR A 67 2.10 0.10 -18.72
N HIS A 68 2.83 0.57 -19.73
CA HIS A 68 2.26 1.00 -21.03
C HIS A 68 1.08 1.98 -20.90
N GLY A 69 1.18 2.91 -19.94
CA GLY A 69 0.14 3.91 -19.68
C GLY A 69 -1.12 3.37 -18.99
N LEU A 70 -1.11 2.10 -18.55
CA LEU A 70 -2.23 1.48 -17.86
C LEU A 70 -1.89 1.24 -16.37
N PRO A 71 -2.86 1.46 -15.46
CA PRO A 71 -2.69 1.08 -14.06
C PRO A 71 -2.42 -0.41 -13.91
N VAL A 72 -1.45 -0.77 -13.06
CA VAL A 72 -1.20 -2.17 -12.71
C VAL A 72 -2.28 -2.64 -11.73
N MET A 73 -2.84 -3.83 -11.95
CA MET A 73 -3.77 -4.48 -11.02
C MET A 73 -3.02 -5.50 -10.17
N THR A 74 -3.09 -5.36 -8.85
CA THR A 74 -2.37 -6.23 -7.91
C THR A 74 -3.28 -7.35 -7.40
N ASN A 75 -2.67 -8.43 -6.89
CA ASN A 75 -3.41 -9.43 -6.12
C ASN A 75 -3.66 -8.89 -4.70
N GLN A 76 -4.82 -8.27 -4.47
CA GLN A 76 -5.15 -7.67 -3.17
C GLN A 76 -5.04 -8.62 -1.97
N ALA A 77 -5.26 -9.93 -2.15
CA ALA A 77 -5.23 -10.87 -1.03
C ALA A 77 -3.82 -11.02 -0.42
N MET A 78 -2.77 -10.84 -1.23
CA MET A 78 -1.37 -10.97 -0.80
C MET A 78 -0.61 -9.64 -0.87
N HIS A 79 -1.08 -8.71 -1.70
CA HIS A 79 -0.49 -7.39 -1.95
C HIS A 79 -1.56 -6.31 -1.78
N PRO A 80 -1.92 -5.97 -0.52
CA PRO A 80 -2.75 -4.81 -0.24
C PRO A 80 -2.11 -3.56 -0.83
N PHE A 81 -2.93 -2.56 -1.14
CA PHE A 81 -2.43 -1.33 -1.73
C PHE A 81 -3.25 -0.10 -1.38
N VAL A 82 -2.61 1.05 -1.53
CA VAL A 82 -3.25 2.37 -1.60
C VAL A 82 -3.12 2.89 -3.03
N GLY A 83 -4.25 3.21 -3.66
CA GLY A 83 -4.27 3.81 -5.00
C GLY A 83 -4.13 5.32 -4.92
N LEU A 84 -3.25 5.89 -5.74
CA LEU A 84 -2.86 7.30 -5.72
C LEU A 84 -2.79 7.87 -7.15
N GLU A 85 -3.13 9.16 -7.27
CA GLU A 85 -3.14 9.89 -8.55
C GLU A 85 -1.81 10.58 -8.84
N ASP A 86 -0.99 10.81 -7.80
CA ASP A 86 0.27 11.54 -7.87
C ASP A 86 1.46 10.62 -7.54
N ALA A 87 2.51 10.70 -8.35
CA ALA A 87 3.70 9.87 -8.20
C ALA A 87 4.50 10.25 -6.94
N ASP A 88 4.62 11.54 -6.65
CA ASP A 88 5.40 12.03 -5.52
C ASP A 88 4.71 11.68 -4.20
N GLU A 89 3.38 11.72 -4.15
CA GLU A 89 2.59 11.22 -3.02
C GLU A 89 2.80 9.71 -2.83
N ALA A 90 2.84 8.92 -3.91
CA ALA A 90 3.10 7.48 -3.83
C ALA A 90 4.50 7.16 -3.29
N HIS A 91 5.51 7.91 -3.74
CA HIS A 91 6.88 7.77 -3.24
C HIS A 91 7.02 8.27 -1.80
N TYR A 92 6.37 9.38 -1.45
CA TYR A 92 6.31 9.86 -0.06
C TYR A 92 5.70 8.83 0.88
N LEU A 93 4.54 8.25 0.51
CA LEU A 93 3.89 7.22 1.32
C LEU A 93 4.80 6.00 1.45
N THR A 94 5.41 5.56 0.35
CA THR A 94 6.36 4.43 0.37
C THR A 94 7.54 4.67 1.30
N ALA A 95 8.11 5.87 1.32
CA ALA A 95 9.17 6.24 2.26
C ALA A 95 8.68 6.16 3.72
N CYS A 96 7.48 6.69 4.00
CA CYS A 96 6.89 6.63 5.34
C CYS A 96 6.72 5.18 5.80
N LEU A 97 6.13 4.32 4.96
CA LEU A 97 5.81 2.92 5.31
C LEU A 97 7.05 2.05 5.54
N ASN A 98 8.17 2.37 4.90
CA ASN A 98 9.44 1.65 5.05
C ASN A 98 10.35 2.26 6.13
N SER A 99 9.91 3.30 6.84
CA SER A 99 10.71 3.95 7.88
C SER A 99 10.59 3.27 9.25
N LEU A 100 11.66 3.31 10.04
CA LEU A 100 11.68 2.77 11.40
C LEU A 100 10.57 3.34 12.30
N PRO A 101 10.30 4.67 12.36
CA PRO A 101 9.19 5.19 13.15
C PRO A 101 7.84 4.54 12.84
N PHE A 102 7.54 4.33 11.55
CA PHE A 102 6.29 3.71 11.13
C PHE A 102 6.26 2.23 11.50
N GLU A 103 7.33 1.49 11.23
CA GLU A 103 7.44 0.08 11.60
C GLU A 103 7.31 -0.12 13.11
N TYR A 104 7.96 0.74 13.90
CA TYR A 104 7.91 0.69 15.35
C TYR A 104 6.47 0.89 15.87
N ALA A 105 5.78 1.91 15.37
CA ALA A 105 4.39 2.16 15.71
C ALA A 105 3.49 0.98 15.29
N LEU A 106 3.71 0.44 14.09
CA LEU A 106 2.98 -0.73 13.61
C LEU A 106 3.16 -1.95 14.52
N LEU A 107 4.40 -2.31 14.85
CA LEU A 107 4.69 -3.48 15.68
C LEU A 107 4.07 -3.33 17.08
N ALA A 108 4.14 -2.13 17.66
CA ALA A 108 3.50 -1.81 18.95
C ALA A 108 1.97 -1.94 18.92
N HIS A 109 1.34 -1.73 17.75
CA HIS A 109 -0.11 -1.88 17.56
C HIS A 109 -0.54 -3.28 17.10
N SER A 110 0.39 -4.10 16.61
CA SER A 110 0.13 -5.45 16.11
C SER A 110 0.03 -6.46 17.26
N GLN A 111 -0.77 -7.52 17.06
CA GLN A 111 -0.78 -8.64 18.00
C GLN A 111 0.49 -9.48 17.79
N ALA A 112 1.24 -9.74 18.86
CA ALA A 112 2.44 -10.57 18.82
C ALA A 112 2.13 -11.93 18.16
N GLY A 113 2.93 -12.29 17.14
CA GLY A 113 2.77 -13.54 16.38
C GLY A 113 1.85 -13.45 15.15
N SER A 114 1.14 -12.34 14.93
CA SER A 114 0.39 -12.13 13.68
C SER A 114 1.29 -11.49 12.60
N GLN A 115 1.91 -12.31 11.74
CA GLN A 115 2.66 -11.84 10.56
C GLN A 115 1.71 -11.38 9.43
N SER A 116 0.68 -10.62 9.78
CA SER A 116 -0.37 -10.16 8.88
C SER A 116 -0.45 -8.64 8.88
N PHE A 117 -0.01 -8.05 7.77
CA PHE A 117 -0.21 -6.65 7.38
C PHE A 117 -1.28 -6.55 6.28
N ALA A 118 -2.08 -7.61 6.10
CA ALA A 118 -2.98 -7.79 4.97
C ALA A 118 -4.15 -6.79 4.95
N GLN A 119 -4.44 -6.13 6.06
CA GLN A 119 -5.50 -5.15 6.16
C GLN A 119 -4.93 -3.74 6.14
N ALA A 120 -5.19 -2.99 5.05
CA ALA A 120 -4.87 -1.57 4.94
C ALA A 120 -5.51 -0.71 6.06
N GLY A 121 -6.48 -1.24 6.79
CA GLY A 121 -7.05 -0.62 8.00
C GLY A 121 -6.02 -0.29 9.09
N MET A 122 -4.79 -0.84 9.04
CA MET A 122 -3.67 -0.36 9.86
C MET A 122 -3.43 1.14 9.70
N LEU A 123 -3.61 1.68 8.48
CA LEU A 123 -3.43 3.09 8.16
C LEU A 123 -4.53 3.98 8.75
N ASN A 124 -5.67 3.41 9.17
CA ASN A 124 -6.68 4.15 9.91
C ASN A 124 -6.30 4.36 11.38
N ARG A 125 -5.31 3.60 11.89
CA ARG A 125 -4.85 3.66 13.29
C ARG A 125 -3.50 4.35 13.40
N LEU A 126 -2.64 4.19 12.39
CA LEU A 126 -1.34 4.81 12.29
C LEU A 126 -1.45 6.08 11.46
N HIS A 127 -1.22 7.24 12.08
CA HIS A 127 -1.33 8.51 11.38
C HIS A 127 -0.11 8.77 10.48
N VAL A 128 -0.33 8.73 9.16
CA VAL A 128 0.61 9.28 8.17
C VAL A 128 0.06 10.64 7.74
N PRO A 129 0.81 11.75 7.92
CA PRO A 129 0.38 13.06 7.45
C PRO A 129 0.12 13.05 5.94
N ALA A 130 -0.96 13.70 5.51
CA ALA A 130 -1.29 13.83 4.09
C ALA A 130 -0.13 14.51 3.34
N TYR A 131 0.14 14.06 2.11
CA TYR A 131 1.24 14.60 1.33
C TYR A 131 1.06 16.09 1.05
N ASN A 132 2.13 16.86 1.27
CA ASN A 132 2.16 18.28 1.00
C ASN A 132 3.33 18.59 0.06
N LYS A 133 3.01 18.81 -1.23
CA LYS A 133 4.00 19.12 -2.27
C LYS A 133 4.88 20.34 -1.98
N VAL A 134 4.44 21.29 -1.15
CA VAL A 134 5.25 22.47 -0.80
C VAL A 134 6.16 22.23 0.41
N ALA A 135 5.93 21.17 1.20
CA ALA A 135 6.78 20.83 2.33
C ALA A 135 8.09 20.18 1.84
N ALA A 136 9.24 20.77 2.21
CA ALA A 136 10.56 20.25 1.83
C ALA A 136 10.75 18.80 2.31
N LEU A 137 10.46 18.54 3.59
CA LEU A 137 10.55 17.21 4.18
C LEU A 137 9.77 16.14 3.39
N HIS A 138 8.56 16.45 2.92
CA HIS A 138 7.75 15.50 2.18
C HIS A 138 8.36 15.20 0.80
N ARG A 139 8.93 16.21 0.14
CA ARG A 139 9.66 16.03 -1.12
C ARG A 139 10.95 15.25 -0.92
N ASP A 140 11.65 15.48 0.19
CA ASP A 140 12.88 14.76 0.51
C ASP A 140 12.58 13.27 0.76
N LEU A 141 11.48 12.95 1.46
CA LEU A 141 11.01 11.58 1.64
C LEU A 141 10.64 10.92 0.30
N ALA A 142 9.92 11.63 -0.58
CA ALA A 142 9.61 11.12 -1.91
C ALA A 142 10.88 10.87 -2.72
N ALA A 143 11.84 11.81 -2.71
CA ALA A 143 13.12 11.69 -3.40
C ALA A 143 13.94 10.49 -2.90
N PHE A 144 13.94 10.23 -1.58
CA PHE A 144 14.57 9.04 -1.01
C PHE A 144 13.95 7.77 -1.60
N SER A 145 12.62 7.70 -1.65
CA SER A 145 11.95 6.54 -2.24
C SER A 145 12.28 6.37 -3.73
N TYR A 146 12.31 7.44 -4.52
CA TYR A 146 12.73 7.37 -5.92
C TYR A 146 14.14 6.78 -6.06
N ALA A 147 15.12 7.28 -5.31
CA ALA A 147 16.48 6.78 -5.33
C ALA A 147 16.55 5.28 -4.97
N ALA A 148 15.80 4.86 -3.94
CA ALA A 148 15.73 3.47 -3.53
C ALA A 148 15.16 2.54 -4.62
N HIS A 149 14.19 3.00 -5.41
CA HIS A 149 13.62 2.21 -6.53
C HIS A 149 14.60 2.06 -7.70
N GLU A 150 15.53 3.00 -7.87
CA GLU A 150 16.65 2.92 -8.83
C GLU A 150 17.83 2.09 -8.30
N GLY A 151 17.72 1.54 -7.09
CA GLY A 151 18.72 0.69 -6.45
C GLY A 151 19.68 1.42 -5.51
N ASP A 152 19.54 2.75 -5.36
CA ASP A 152 20.25 3.51 -4.32
C ASP A 152 19.42 3.54 -3.04
N ILE A 153 19.53 2.48 -2.25
CA ILE A 153 18.80 2.33 -0.99
C ILE A 153 19.18 3.43 0.01
N GLY A 154 20.35 4.07 -0.15
CA GLY A 154 20.83 5.12 0.72
C GLY A 154 20.93 4.73 2.19
N SER A 155 21.12 5.73 3.04
CA SER A 155 20.96 5.65 4.49
C SER A 155 20.31 6.95 4.98
N GLY A 156 19.67 6.91 6.15
CA GLY A 156 19.06 8.10 6.74
C GLY A 156 17.56 8.30 6.47
N LEU A 157 16.86 7.33 5.86
CA LEU A 157 15.40 7.35 5.80
C LEU A 157 14.79 7.53 7.19
N ASP A 158 15.29 6.80 8.17
CA ASP A 158 14.79 6.83 9.54
C ASP A 158 14.95 8.20 10.19
N ASP A 159 16.10 8.84 9.99
CA ASP A 159 16.38 10.18 10.51
C ASP A 159 15.46 11.21 9.84
N LEU A 160 15.31 11.12 8.51
CA LEU A 160 14.41 11.98 7.76
C LEU A 160 12.95 11.80 8.22
N ALA A 161 12.49 10.56 8.31
CA ALA A 161 11.13 10.23 8.71
C ALA A 161 10.85 10.59 10.18
N ALA A 162 11.84 10.55 11.07
CA ALA A 162 11.67 10.97 12.46
C ALA A 162 11.18 12.42 12.57
N HIS A 163 11.65 13.32 11.70
CA HIS A 163 11.17 14.70 11.63
C HIS A 163 9.68 14.81 11.32
N LEU A 164 9.11 13.87 10.57
CA LEU A 164 7.69 13.87 10.19
C LEU A 164 6.77 13.74 11.41
N TRP A 165 7.20 12.93 12.39
CA TRP A 165 6.45 12.69 13.63
C TRP A 165 7.05 13.38 14.85
N SER A 166 7.97 14.34 14.64
CA SER A 166 8.65 15.07 15.72
C SER A 166 9.38 14.16 16.73
N ILE A 167 9.89 13.02 16.25
CA ILE A 167 10.67 12.08 17.05
C ILE A 167 12.07 12.63 17.24
N THR A 168 12.52 12.71 18.48
CA THR A 168 13.86 13.19 18.82
C THR A 168 14.93 12.16 18.45
N PRO A 169 16.20 12.58 18.26
CA PRO A 169 17.30 11.63 18.02
C PRO A 169 17.45 10.58 19.11
N THR A 170 17.18 10.93 20.38
CA THR A 170 17.22 10.00 21.50
C THR A 170 16.11 8.95 21.43
N GLU A 171 14.89 9.36 21.08
CA GLU A 171 13.78 8.43 20.89
C GLU A 171 14.01 7.52 19.70
N LEU A 172 14.52 8.05 18.58
CA LEU A 172 14.84 7.27 17.40
C LEU A 172 15.91 6.22 17.70
N GLU A 173 16.93 6.57 18.48
CA GLU A 173 17.95 5.63 18.90
C GLU A 173 17.37 4.55 19.83
N ALA A 174 16.47 4.90 20.74
CA ALA A 174 15.75 3.93 21.56
C ALA A 174 14.90 2.97 20.70
N MET A 175 14.26 3.45 19.62
CA MET A 175 13.56 2.60 18.66
C MET A 175 14.51 1.62 17.95
N ARG A 176 15.69 2.09 17.49
CA ARG A 176 16.71 1.25 16.84
C ARG A 176 17.17 0.10 17.73
N GLN A 177 17.38 0.38 19.01
CA GLN A 177 17.84 -0.61 19.99
C GLN A 177 16.75 -1.62 20.35
N SER A 178 15.50 -1.18 20.44
CA SER A 178 14.39 -2.01 20.92
C SER A 178 13.66 -2.76 19.81
N ILE A 179 13.69 -2.33 18.55
CA ILE A 179 12.93 -2.99 17.47
C ILE A 179 13.35 -4.45 17.24
N GLN A 180 14.58 -4.80 17.59
CA GLN A 180 15.08 -6.18 17.54
C GLN A 180 14.36 -7.12 18.50
N ILE A 181 13.68 -6.60 19.53
CA ILE A 181 12.83 -7.40 20.43
C ILE A 181 11.61 -7.91 19.67
N TRP A 182 11.06 -7.08 18.77
CA TRP A 182 9.82 -7.32 18.05
C TRP A 182 10.00 -8.08 16.73
N ARG A 183 11.21 -8.09 16.17
CA ARG A 183 11.56 -8.80 14.93
C ARG A 183 11.92 -10.29 15.11
N LYS A 184 11.95 -10.80 16.35
CA LYS A 184 12.21 -12.22 16.67
C LYS A 184 10.98 -13.08 16.44
#